data_AF-A0A1Q7UL31-F1
#
_entry.id   AF-A0A1Q7UL31-F1
#
_cell.length_a   1.000
_cell.length_b   1.000
_cell.length_c   1.000
_cell.angle_alpha   90.00
_cell.angle_beta   90.00
_cell.angle_gamma   90.00
#
_symmetry.space_group_name_H-M   'P 1'
#
loop_
_entity.id
_entity.type
_entity.pdbx_description
1 polymer ?
#
loop_
_entity_poly.entity_id
_entity_poly.type
_entity_poly.pdbx_seq_one_letter_code
_entity_poly.pdbx_strand_id
1 'polypeptide(L)'
;MDWFNPQSNFFLSLHINYPNASDRILGSRKNPGGDIFLHGSCASIGCIPITDDGIKEVYWLAVQVRNLGQRHLPIQIFPARLTDAGLKALATTHPGQSALIAFWGNLKEGYDLFEKNHRLPRVKTRADGAYAFPPSSS
;
A
#
# COMPACT_ATOMS: atom_id res chain seq x y z
N MET A 1 -5.78 0.14 6.23
CA MET A 1 -6.70 1.27 6.37
C MET A 1 -7.21 1.33 7.80
N ASP A 2 -7.42 2.53 8.33
CA ASP A 2 -7.80 2.76 9.73
C ASP A 2 -8.94 3.78 9.91
N TRP A 3 -9.19 4.67 8.94
CA TRP A 3 -10.27 5.67 9.02
C TRP A 3 -11.05 5.84 7.71
N PHE A 4 -12.36 6.09 7.84
CA PHE A 4 -13.29 6.41 6.75
C PHE A 4 -13.73 7.87 6.88
N ASN A 5 -13.64 8.63 5.79
CA ASN A 5 -14.07 10.03 5.75
C ASN A 5 -15.19 10.22 4.70
N PRO A 6 -16.47 10.16 5.11
CA PRO A 6 -17.61 10.35 4.21
C PRO A 6 -17.80 11.81 3.78
N GLN A 7 -17.22 12.78 4.50
CA GLN A 7 -17.36 14.22 4.22
C GLN A 7 -16.13 14.79 3.51
N SER A 8 -15.40 13.95 2.78
CA SER A 8 -14.22 14.38 2.01
C SER A 8 -14.58 15.44 0.96
N ASN A 9 -13.83 16.54 0.95
CA ASN A 9 -13.91 17.58 -0.09
C ASN A 9 -13.51 17.07 -1.49
N PHE A 10 -12.93 15.86 -1.57
CA PHE A 10 -12.54 15.19 -2.81
C PHE A 10 -13.42 13.98 -3.14
N PHE A 11 -14.63 13.95 -2.58
CA PHE A 11 -15.65 12.92 -2.78
C PHE A 11 -15.22 11.52 -2.26
N LEU A 12 -15.60 11.23 -1.00
CA LEU A 12 -15.21 10.05 -0.19
C LEU A 12 -13.69 9.87 -0.03
N SER A 13 -13.24 9.45 1.16
CA SER A 13 -11.85 9.01 1.30
C SER A 13 -11.64 7.98 2.40
N LEU A 14 -10.53 7.25 2.24
CA LEU A 14 -10.08 6.18 3.12
C LEU A 14 -8.63 6.44 3.50
N HIS A 15 -8.36 6.55 4.80
CA HIS A 15 -7.00 6.78 5.29
C HIS A 15 -6.19 5.48 5.26
N ILE A 16 -5.00 5.52 4.64
CA ILE A 16 -4.08 4.36 4.64
C ILE A 16 -3.14 4.44 5.84
N ASN A 17 -2.59 3.30 6.25
CA ASN A 17 -1.75 3.22 7.46
C ASN A 17 -0.30 3.70 7.23
N TYR A 18 -0.12 4.73 6.40
CA TYR A 18 1.17 5.37 6.16
C TYR A 18 1.40 6.49 7.20
N PRO A 19 2.62 6.69 7.72
CA PRO A 19 3.73 5.75 7.63
C PRO A 19 3.46 4.50 8.47
N ASN A 20 3.74 3.33 7.92
CA ASN A 20 3.73 2.08 8.66
C ASN A 20 5.08 1.85 9.38
N ALA A 21 5.27 0.67 10.00
CA ALA A 21 6.50 0.38 10.72
C ALA A 21 7.76 0.36 9.82
N SER A 22 7.66 -0.15 8.59
CA SER A 22 8.73 -0.12 7.60
C SER A 22 9.05 1.32 7.19
N ASP A 23 8.01 2.11 6.89
CA ASP A 23 8.18 3.51 6.47
C ASP A 23 8.89 4.35 7.53
N ARG A 24 8.62 4.09 8.82
CA ARG A 24 9.31 4.76 9.93
C ARG A 24 10.78 4.38 10.06
N ILE A 25 11.18 3.19 9.62
CA ILE A 25 12.56 2.71 9.69
C ILE A 25 13.37 3.15 8.45
N LEU A 26 12.78 3.00 7.26
CA LEU A 26 13.43 3.26 5.97
C LEU A 26 13.27 4.71 5.49
N GLY A 27 12.19 5.39 5.91
CA GLY A 27 11.85 6.75 5.48
C GLY A 27 12.67 7.84 6.16
N SER A 28 12.56 9.07 5.62
CA SER A 28 13.26 10.24 6.16
C SER A 28 12.78 10.60 7.57
N ARG A 29 13.71 10.69 8.53
CA ARG A 29 13.44 10.92 9.96
C ARG A 29 12.87 12.30 10.31
N LYS A 30 12.87 13.28 9.39
CA LYS A 30 12.50 14.67 9.73
C LYS A 30 10.99 14.92 9.75
N ASN A 31 10.26 14.40 8.76
CA ASN A 31 8.79 14.41 8.72
C ASN A 31 8.31 13.55 7.53
N PRO A 32 7.89 12.28 7.73
CA PRO A 32 7.38 11.46 6.64
C PRO A 32 6.01 11.92 6.12
N GLY A 33 5.32 12.82 6.83
CA GLY A 33 3.89 13.06 6.65
C GLY A 33 3.05 11.99 7.37
N GLY A 34 1.77 11.89 7.04
CA GLY A 34 0.87 10.91 7.66
C GLY A 34 -0.51 10.84 7.00
N ASP A 35 -1.02 11.96 6.51
CA ASP A 35 -2.36 12.06 5.93
C ASP A 35 -2.41 11.58 4.46
N ILE A 36 -2.11 10.29 4.23
CA ILE A 36 -2.25 9.69 2.90
C ILE A 36 -3.61 9.01 2.81
N PHE A 37 -4.41 9.46 1.84
CA PHE A 37 -5.75 8.95 1.61
C PHE A 37 -5.89 8.34 0.22
N LEU A 38 -6.71 7.29 0.13
CA LEU A 38 -7.34 6.88 -1.12
C LEU A 38 -8.61 7.71 -1.30
N HIS A 39 -8.76 8.43 -2.41
CA HIS A 39 -9.90 9.34 -2.60
C HIS A 39 -10.33 9.46 -4.07
N GLY A 40 -11.46 10.14 -4.29
CA GLY A 40 -11.97 10.49 -5.63
C GLY A 40 -11.22 11.67 -6.25
N SER A 41 -11.79 12.27 -7.30
CA SER A 41 -11.20 13.38 -8.04
C SER A 41 -9.82 13.07 -8.66
N CYS A 42 -9.17 14.08 -9.22
CA CYS A 42 -7.87 13.97 -9.93
C CYS A 42 -6.75 14.77 -9.26
N ALA A 43 -7.03 15.50 -8.17
CA ALA A 43 -6.04 16.35 -7.50
C ALA A 43 -5.22 15.56 -6.47
N SER A 44 -3.89 15.63 -6.51
CA SER A 44 -3.05 15.08 -5.46
C SER A 44 -1.78 15.90 -5.23
N ILE A 45 -1.45 16.13 -3.96
CA ILE A 45 -0.15 16.63 -3.49
C ILE A 45 0.54 15.54 -2.62
N GLY A 46 0.04 14.30 -2.66
CA GLY A 46 0.53 13.18 -1.85
C GLY A 46 -0.47 12.03 -1.66
N CYS A 47 -1.77 12.29 -1.80
CA CYS A 47 -2.81 11.25 -1.72
C CYS A 47 -2.91 10.41 -3.01
N ILE A 48 -3.67 9.31 -2.97
CA ILE A 48 -3.84 8.38 -4.09
C ILE A 48 -5.24 8.57 -4.67
N PRO A 49 -5.40 9.39 -5.73
CA PRO A 49 -6.67 9.53 -6.42
C PRO A 49 -6.94 8.28 -7.26
N ILE A 50 -8.13 7.69 -7.10
CA ILE A 50 -8.58 6.53 -7.89
C ILE A 50 -9.87 6.81 -8.65
N THR A 51 -10.16 8.10 -8.91
CA THR A 51 -11.40 8.60 -9.50
C THR A 51 -12.64 8.41 -8.61
N ASP A 52 -13.69 9.17 -8.91
CA ASP A 52 -14.95 9.10 -8.15
C ASP A 52 -15.60 7.72 -8.24
N ASP A 53 -15.56 7.08 -9.42
CA ASP A 53 -16.17 5.77 -9.60
C ASP A 53 -15.36 4.68 -8.89
N GLY A 54 -14.03 4.76 -8.92
CA GLY A 54 -13.18 3.84 -8.17
C GLY A 54 -13.37 3.96 -6.66
N ILE A 55 -13.37 5.18 -6.10
CA ILE A 55 -13.55 5.35 -4.66
C ILE A 55 -14.96 5.00 -4.20
N LYS A 56 -16.02 5.22 -4.99
CA LYS A 56 -17.39 4.76 -4.66
C LYS A 56 -17.40 3.27 -4.38
N GLU A 57 -16.85 2.49 -5.30
CA GLU A 57 -16.85 1.03 -5.21
C GLU A 57 -16.03 0.56 -4.01
N VAL A 58 -14.79 1.05 -3.88
CA VAL A 58 -13.90 0.67 -2.76
C VAL A 58 -14.50 1.07 -1.41
N TYR A 59 -15.04 2.28 -1.29
CA TYR A 59 -15.66 2.77 -0.06
C TYR A 59 -16.90 1.95 0.30
N TRP A 60 -17.75 1.64 -0.68
CA TRP A 60 -18.93 0.82 -0.46
C TRP A 60 -18.57 -0.60 0.00
N LEU A 61 -17.63 -1.27 -0.68
CA LEU A 61 -17.13 -2.59 -0.27
C LEU A 61 -16.52 -2.55 1.14
N ALA A 62 -15.74 -1.52 1.44
CA ALA A 62 -15.14 -1.34 2.75
C ALA A 62 -16.20 -1.19 3.86
N VAL A 63 -17.30 -0.49 3.59
CA VAL A 63 -18.45 -0.40 4.51
C VAL A 63 -19.12 -1.77 4.68
N GLN A 64 -19.37 -2.51 3.60
CA GLN A 64 -19.97 -3.85 3.69
C GLN A 64 -19.14 -4.80 4.55
N VAL A 65 -17.84 -4.89 4.28
CA VAL A 65 -16.92 -5.77 5.01
C VAL A 65 -16.79 -5.36 6.48
N ARG A 66 -16.79 -4.05 6.77
CA ARG A 66 -16.81 -3.55 8.16
C ARG A 66 -18.10 -3.95 8.89
N ASN A 67 -19.26 -3.85 8.24
CA ASN A 67 -20.55 -4.24 8.82
C ASN A 67 -20.64 -5.74 9.11
N LEU A 68 -19.87 -6.58 8.39
CA LEU A 68 -19.71 -8.00 8.67
C LEU A 68 -18.70 -8.30 9.79
N GLY A 69 -18.18 -7.27 10.48
CA GLY A 69 -17.31 -7.41 11.65
C GLY A 69 -15.81 -7.43 11.33
N GLN A 70 -15.40 -7.42 10.06
CA GLN A 70 -14.00 -7.34 9.70
C GLN A 70 -13.49 -5.90 9.88
N ARG A 71 -12.71 -5.69 10.94
CA ARG A 71 -12.21 -4.36 11.32
C ARG A 71 -10.98 -3.90 10.54
N HIS A 72 -10.20 -4.86 10.01
CA HIS A 72 -8.96 -4.56 9.30
C HIS A 72 -9.11 -4.87 7.81
N LEU A 73 -8.92 -3.83 7.01
CA LEU A 73 -8.87 -3.89 5.55
C LEU A 73 -7.43 -3.58 5.12
N PRO A 74 -6.64 -4.60 4.78
CA PRO A 74 -5.28 -4.39 4.31
C PRO A 74 -5.32 -3.77 2.91
N ILE A 75 -4.48 -2.75 2.71
CA ILE A 75 -4.25 -2.12 1.42
C ILE A 75 -2.77 -2.32 1.10
N GLN A 76 -2.48 -2.84 -0.08
CA GLN A 76 -1.11 -3.01 -0.58
C GLN A 76 -0.94 -2.09 -1.77
N ILE A 77 0.11 -1.26 -1.74
CA ILE A 77 0.43 -0.31 -2.79
C ILE A 77 1.80 -0.68 -3.33
N PHE A 78 1.87 -0.85 -4.64
CA PHE A 78 3.10 -1.17 -5.35
C PHE A 78 3.40 -0.08 -6.38
N PRO A 79 4.68 0.24 -6.63
CA PRO A 79 5.06 1.29 -7.59
C PRO A 79 4.75 0.92 -9.05
N ALA A 80 4.54 -0.35 -9.32
CA ALA A 80 4.13 -0.91 -10.60
C ALA A 80 3.56 -2.31 -10.38
N ARG A 81 3.10 -2.98 -11.44
CA ARG A 81 2.97 -4.45 -11.43
C ARG A 81 4.37 -5.04 -11.31
N LEU A 82 4.71 -5.63 -10.18
CA LEU A 82 6.06 -6.12 -9.88
C LEU A 82 6.35 -7.50 -10.51
N THR A 83 6.02 -7.67 -11.78
CA THR A 83 6.57 -8.77 -12.60
C THR A 83 8.08 -8.57 -12.78
N ASP A 84 8.80 -9.58 -13.27
CA ASP A 84 10.24 -9.45 -13.55
C ASP A 84 10.51 -8.31 -14.54
N ALA A 85 9.64 -8.15 -15.54
CA ALA A 85 9.69 -7.04 -16.49
C ALA A 85 9.42 -5.69 -15.81
N GLY A 86 8.44 -5.63 -14.89
CA GLY A 86 8.12 -4.42 -14.13
C GLY A 86 9.26 -3.99 -13.21
N LEU A 87 9.86 -4.92 -12.47
CA LEU A 87 11.02 -4.64 -11.62
C LEU A 87 12.23 -4.18 -12.45
N LYS A 88 12.47 -4.80 -13.61
CA LYS A 88 13.52 -4.38 -14.54
C LYS A 88 13.28 -2.97 -15.09
N ALA A 89 12.04 -2.64 -15.43
CA ALA A 89 11.67 -1.30 -15.90
C ALA A 89 11.92 -0.25 -14.82
N LEU A 90 11.53 -0.54 -13.56
CA LEU A 90 11.80 0.32 -12.41
C LEU A 90 13.31 0.52 -12.17
N ALA A 91 14.11 -0.54 -12.25
CA ALA A 91 15.56 -0.46 -12.11
C ALA A 91 16.21 0.39 -13.22
N THR A 92 15.70 0.28 -14.45
CA THR A 92 16.16 1.07 -15.60
C THR A 92 15.87 2.56 -15.43
N THR A 93 14.72 2.93 -14.86
CA THR A 93 14.33 4.33 -14.65
C THR A 93 14.96 4.96 -13.41
N HIS A 94 15.56 4.16 -12.52
CA HIS A 94 16.20 4.62 -11.28
C HIS A 94 17.64 4.12 -11.15
N PRO A 95 18.52 4.41 -12.14
CA PRO A 95 19.89 3.95 -12.12
C PRO A 95 20.63 4.48 -10.89
N GLY A 96 21.50 3.66 -10.30
CA GLY A 96 22.31 4.03 -9.13
C GLY A 96 21.57 4.02 -7.79
N GLN A 97 20.26 3.75 -7.76
CA GLN A 97 19.47 3.69 -6.52
C GLN A 97 19.35 2.25 -5.98
N SER A 98 20.49 1.60 -5.73
CA SER A 98 20.53 0.18 -5.35
C SER A 98 19.70 -0.17 -4.11
N ALA A 99 19.62 0.71 -3.11
CA ALA A 99 18.78 0.51 -1.93
C ALA A 99 17.28 0.51 -2.26
N LEU A 100 16.84 1.41 -3.15
CA LEU A 100 15.45 1.49 -3.60
C LEU A 100 15.08 0.28 -4.45
N ILE A 101 15.98 -0.17 -5.33
CA ILE A 101 15.80 -1.38 -6.14
C ILE A 101 15.73 -2.62 -5.24
N ALA A 102 16.57 -2.73 -4.21
CA ALA A 102 16.50 -3.81 -3.22
C ALA A 102 15.18 -3.80 -2.45
N PHE A 103 14.69 -2.61 -2.07
CA PHE A 103 13.39 -2.46 -1.44
C PHE A 103 12.24 -2.93 -2.34
N TRP A 104 12.25 -2.57 -3.64
CA TRP A 104 11.27 -3.09 -4.59
C TRP A 104 11.37 -4.60 -4.80
N GLY A 105 12.58 -5.16 -4.73
CA GLY A 105 12.78 -6.61 -4.70
C GLY A 105 12.10 -7.28 -3.49
N ASN A 106 12.18 -6.65 -2.31
CA ASN A 106 11.49 -7.14 -1.12
C ASN A 106 9.95 -6.99 -1.22
N LEU A 107 9.45 -5.90 -1.82
CA LEU A 107 8.02 -5.79 -2.12
C LEU A 107 7.54 -6.87 -3.10
N LYS A 108 8.38 -7.21 -4.09
CA LYS A 108 8.08 -8.23 -5.09
C LYS A 108 7.85 -9.60 -4.46
N GLU A 109 8.59 -9.96 -3.42
CA GLU A 109 8.37 -11.23 -2.71
C GLU A 109 6.92 -11.37 -2.20
N GLY A 110 6.40 -10.31 -1.56
CA GLY A 110 5.00 -10.26 -1.12
C GLY A 110 4.00 -10.25 -2.28
N TYR A 111 4.33 -9.52 -3.34
CA TYR A 111 3.55 -9.47 -4.57
C TYR A 111 3.41 -10.86 -5.21
N ASP A 112 4.51 -11.57 -5.39
CA ASP A 112 4.54 -12.92 -5.99
C ASP A 112 3.78 -13.93 -5.13
N LEU A 113 3.88 -13.85 -3.80
CA LEU A 113 3.11 -14.70 -2.89
C LEU A 113 1.59 -14.50 -3.04
N PHE A 114 1.15 -13.26 -3.23
CA PHE A 114 -0.24 -12.94 -3.49
C PHE A 114 -0.68 -13.43 -4.87
N GLU A 115 0.06 -13.12 -5.93
CA GLU A 115 -0.27 -13.53 -7.30
C GLU A 115 -0.31 -15.06 -7.46
N LYS A 116 0.56 -15.79 -6.74
CA LYS A 116 0.58 -17.26 -6.78
C LYS A 116 -0.61 -17.91 -6.07
N ASN A 117 -1.00 -17.37 -4.92
CA ASN A 117 -1.95 -18.05 -4.02
C ASN A 117 -3.33 -17.39 -3.96
N HIS A 118 -3.47 -16.19 -4.52
CA HIS A 118 -4.63 -15.29 -4.41
C HIS A 118 -5.10 -15.11 -2.96
N ARG A 119 -4.16 -15.15 -2.02
CA ARG A 119 -4.36 -14.99 -0.58
C ARG A 119 -3.39 -13.95 -0.07
N LEU A 120 -3.88 -13.08 0.81
CA LEU A 120 -3.06 -12.05 1.41
C LEU A 120 -1.93 -12.69 2.24
N PRO A 121 -0.66 -12.40 1.94
CA PRO A 121 0.44 -12.91 2.75
C PRO A 121 0.40 -12.24 4.13
N ARG A 122 0.87 -12.97 5.15
CA ARG A 122 1.20 -12.34 6.43
C ARG A 122 2.41 -11.45 6.22
N VAL A 123 2.35 -10.24 6.76
CA VAL A 123 3.45 -9.28 6.65
C VAL A 123 3.92 -8.92 8.05
N LYS A 124 5.24 -8.98 8.27
CA LYS A 124 5.91 -8.44 9.45
C LYS A 124 7.00 -7.48 9.00
N THR A 125 7.28 -6.46 9.81
CA THR A 125 8.43 -5.59 9.61
C THR A 125 9.62 -6.10 10.41
N ARG A 126 10.76 -6.27 9.74
CA ARG A 126 12.04 -6.63 10.36
C ARG A 126 12.68 -5.43 11.06
N ALA A 127 13.69 -5.68 11.89
CA ALA A 127 14.43 -4.62 12.59
C ALA A 127 15.12 -3.63 11.64
N ASP A 128 15.49 -4.06 10.43
CA ASP A 128 16.07 -3.22 9.37
C ASP A 128 15.01 -2.57 8.47
N GLY A 129 13.73 -2.72 8.78
CA GLY A 129 12.63 -2.12 8.03
C GLY A 129 12.12 -2.95 6.87
N ALA A 130 12.87 -3.95 6.39
CA ALA A 130 12.39 -4.83 5.32
C ALA A 130 11.16 -5.64 5.77
N TYR A 131 10.29 -5.95 4.82
CA TYR A 131 9.16 -6.83 5.06
C TYR A 131 9.62 -8.30 5.11
N ALA A 132 9.01 -9.07 5.98
CA ALA A 132 9.13 -10.52 6.04
C ALA A 132 7.75 -11.15 5.86
N PHE A 133 7.72 -12.27 5.14
CA PHE A 133 6.48 -12.96 4.76
C PHE A 133 6.44 -14.36 5.39
N PRO A 134 6.20 -14.46 6.72
CA PRO A 134 6.14 -15.76 7.38
C PRO A 134 4.99 -16.60 6.83
N PRO A 135 5.13 -17.94 6.80
CA PRO A 135 4.04 -18.81 6.41
C PRO A 135 2.81 -18.60 7.30
N SER A 136 1.63 -18.85 6.72
CA SER A 136 0.40 -18.99 7.49
C SER A 136 0.57 -20.17 8.45
N SER A 137 0.46 -19.92 9.76
CA SER A 137 0.38 -20.99 10.75
C SER A 137 -0.90 -21.79 10.48
N SER A 138 -0.74 -23.11 10.38
CA SER A 138 -1.82 -24.09 10.28
C SER A 138 -2.80 -24.00 11.45
#